data_AF-A0A0B2SBA6-F1
#
_entry.id   AF-A0A0B2SBA6-F1
#
_cell.length_a   1.000
_cell.length_b   1.000
_cell.length_c   1.000
_cell.angle_alpha   90.00
_cell.angle_beta   90.00
_cell.angle_gamma   90.00
#
_symmetry.space_group_name_H-M   'P 1'
#
loop_
_entity.id
_entity.type
_entity.pdbx_description
1 polymer ?
#
loop_
_entity_poly.entity_id
_entity_poly.type
_entity_poly.pdbx_seq_one_letter_code
_entity_poly.pdbx_strand_id
1 'polypeptide(L)' 'METLSLHIQQLVNEGIWKPIVVSRGGPAISHLLFTDDIFLFCKVQESQAHLITTTLDTFCSESGWKVNLHKSTMMSSKGI' A
#
# COMPACT_ATOMS: atom_id res chain seq x y z
N MET A 1 -5.64 11.90 -3.88
CA MET A 1 -5.09 10.56 -4.22
C MET A 1 -3.60 10.64 -4.57
N GLU A 2 -3.18 11.61 -5.38
CA GLU A 2 -1.76 11.80 -5.74
C GLU A 2 -0.82 11.94 -4.54
N THR A 3 -1.22 12.64 -3.47
CA THR A 3 -0.41 12.76 -2.25
C THR A 3 -0.11 11.40 -1.61
N LEU A 4 -1.07 10.49 -1.59
CA LEU A 4 -0.87 9.11 -1.10
C LEU A 4 0.09 8.35 -2.01
N SER A 5 -0.06 8.47 -3.33
CA SER A 5 0.84 7.86 -4.32
C SER A 5 2.28 8.30 -4.11
N LEU A 6 2.49 9.61 -3.94
CA LEU A 6 3.81 10.20 -3.75
C LEU A 6 4.44 9.72 -2.44
N HIS A 7 3.67 9.70 -1.36
CA HIS A 7 4.15 9.22 -0.06
C HIS A 7 4.55 7.73 -0.12
N ILE A 8 3.72 6.88 -0.72
CA ILE A 8 4.06 5.45 -0.92
C ILE A 8 5.31 5.32 -1.79
N GLN A 9 5.43 6.12 -2.86
CA GLN A 9 6.59 6.08 -3.75
C GLN A 9 7.88 6.49 -3.04
N GLN A 10 7.82 7.46 -2.13
CA GLN A 10 8.94 7.84 -1.25
C GLN A 10 9.35 6.67 -0.36
N LEU A 11 8.40 6.04 0.34
CA LEU A 11 8.67 4.88 1.20
C LEU A 11 9.24 3.68 0.42
N VAL A 12 8.83 3.49 -0.84
CA VAL A 12 9.41 2.48 -1.74
C VAL A 12 10.85 2.84 -2.09
N ASN A 13 11.14 4.10 -2.42
CA ASN A 13 12.49 4.57 -2.75
C ASN A 13 13.44 4.48 -1.56
N GLU A 14 12.94 4.69 -0.34
CA GLU A 14 13.67 4.50 0.92
C GLU A 14 13.84 3.02 1.30
N GLY A 15 13.21 2.10 0.57
CA GLY A 15 13.26 0.66 0.83
C GLY A 15 12.45 0.21 2.07
N ILE A 16 11.68 1.13 2.67
CA ILE A 16 10.81 0.87 3.82
C ILE A 16 9.58 0.08 3.34
N TRP A 17 8.95 0.54 2.25
CA TRP A 17 7.87 -0.18 1.59
C TRP A 17 8.45 -1.18 0.59
N LYS A 18 8.12 -2.46 0.74
CA LYS A 18 8.58 -3.53 -0.13
C LYS A 18 7.51 -3.88 -1.16
N PRO A 19 7.57 -3.32 -2.38
CA PRO A 19 6.59 -3.61 -3.42
C PRO A 19 6.66 -5.08 -3.85
N ILE A 20 5.60 -5.54 -4.54
CA ILE A 20 5.59 -6.86 -5.16
C ILE A 20 6.11 -6.77 -6.60
N VAL A 21 6.78 -7.83 -7.05
CA VAL A 21 7.22 -7.97 -8.44
C VAL A 21 6.50 -9.19 -8.99
N VAL A 22 5.64 -8.98 -9.99
CA VAL A 22 4.72 -10.01 -10.50
C VAL A 22 5.43 -10.98 -11.46
N SER A 23 6.49 -10.53 -12.15
CA SER A 23 7.26 -11.35 -13.10
C SER A 23 8.76 -11.07 -12.99
N ARG A 24 9.62 -12.04 -13.36
CA ARG A 24 11.07 -11.81 -13.40
C ARG A 24 11.38 -10.65 -14.36
N GLY A 25 11.95 -9.56 -13.83
CA GLY A 25 12.24 -8.34 -14.60
C GLY A 25 11.05 -7.41 -14.81
N GLY A 26 9.88 -7.72 -14.25
CA GLY A 26 8.70 -6.86 -14.29
C GLY A 26 8.80 -5.65 -13.35
N PRO A 27 7.94 -4.63 -13.54
CA PRO A 27 7.89 -3.47 -12.66
C PRO A 27 7.47 -3.88 -11.25
N ALA A 28 8.02 -3.18 -10.26
CA ALA A 28 7.61 -3.32 -8.88
C ALA A 28 6.31 -2.52 -8.66
N ILE A 29 5.27 -3.21 -8.18
CA ILE A 29 3.95 -2.64 -7.94
C ILE A 29 3.78 -2.45 -6.44
N SER A 30 3.52 -1.21 -6.01
CA SER A 30 3.23 -0.86 -4.62
C SER A 30 1.76 -0.49 -4.39
N HIS A 31 1.11 0.11 -5.37
CA HIS A 31 -0.29 0.54 -5.27
C HIS A 31 -0.97 0.65 -6.63
N LEU A 32 -2.30 0.51 -6.66
CA LEU A 32 -3.18 0.86 -7.76
C LEU A 32 -4.30 1.75 -7.23
N LEU A 33 -4.55 2.86 -7.91
CA LEU A 33 -5.53 3.85 -7.51
C LEU A 33 -6.61 3.93 -8.58
N PHE A 34 -7.85 3.72 -8.17
CA PHE A 34 -9.04 3.96 -8.97
C PHE A 34 -9.85 5.11 -8.36
N THR A 35 -10.96 5.47 -9.01
CA THR A 35 -11.82 6.57 -8.56
C THR A 35 -12.40 6.32 -7.16
N ASP A 36 -12.74 5.06 -6.84
CA ASP A 36 -13.43 4.69 -5.60
C ASP A 36 -12.64 3.68 -4.75
N ASP A 37 -11.69 2.95 -5.35
CA ASP A 37 -10.99 1.85 -4.71
C ASP A 37 -9.47 1.99 -4.80
N ILE A 38 -8.79 1.54 -3.75
CA ILE A 38 -7.33 1.54 -3.63
C ILE A 38 -6.86 0.12 -3.36
N PHE A 39 -5.91 -0.35 -4.17
CA PHE A 39 -5.21 -1.60 -3.90
C PHE A 39 -3.79 -1.28 -3.47
N LEU A 40 -3.37 -1.86 -2.35
CA LEU A 40 -2.02 -1.72 -1.81
C LEU A 40 -1.32 -3.06 -1.87
N PHE A 41 -0.09 -3.06 -2.35
CA PHE A 41 0.70 -4.25 -2.56
C PHE A 41 2.04 -4.13 -1.82
N CYS A 42 2.29 -5.11 -0.96
CA CYS A 42 3.57 -5.24 -0.26
C CYS A 42 3.95 -6.72 -0.14
N LYS A 43 5.22 -6.98 0.19
CA LYS A 43 5.63 -8.32 0.62
C LYS A 43 4.90 -8.72 1.89
N VAL A 44 4.60 -10.02 2.02
CA VAL A 44 3.98 -10.60 3.21
C VAL A 44 4.96 -10.55 4.37
N GLN A 45 4.83 -9.52 5.20
CA GLN A 45 5.62 -9.32 6.42
C GLN A 45 4.76 -8.50 7.40
N GLU A 46 4.81 -8.84 8.68
CA GLU A 46 4.04 -8.13 9.71
C GLU A 46 4.36 -6.63 9.75
N SER A 47 5.65 -6.28 9.60
CA SER A 47 6.09 -4.88 9.52
C SER A 47 5.49 -4.13 8.33
N GLN A 48 5.23 -4.80 7.21
CA GLN A 48 4.60 -4.19 6.03
C GLN A 48 3.10 -3.97 6.25
N ALA A 49 2.42 -4.90 6.93
CA ALA A 49 1.01 -4.72 7.30
C ALA A 49 0.83 -3.53 8.27
N HIS A 50 1.74 -3.40 9.24
CA HIS A 50 1.78 -2.24 10.13
C HIS A 50 2.08 -0.95 9.35
N LEU A 51 3.08 -0.97 8.47
CA LEU A 51 3.42 0.17 7.61
C LEU A 51 2.22 0.64 6.77
N ILE A 52 1.49 -0.27 6.14
CA ILE A 52 0.27 0.05 5.37
C ILE A 52 -0.75 0.77 6.26
N THR A 53 -1.00 0.20 7.45
CA THR A 53 -1.99 0.74 8.38
C THR A 53 -1.61 2.15 8.84
N THR A 54 -0.34 2.35 9.24
CA THR A 54 0.16 3.66 9.68
C THR A 54 0.19 4.68 8.54
N THR A 55 0.54 4.27 7.33
CA THR A 55 0.54 5.15 6.15
C THR A 55 -0.87 5.63 5.82
N LEU A 56 -1.83 4.70 5.84
CA LEU A 56 -3.24 5.01 5.61
C LEU A 56 -3.85 5.87 6.72
N ASP A 57 -3.50 5.61 7.98
CA ASP A 57 -3.96 6.39 9.13
C ASP A 57 -3.43 7.83 9.09
N THR A 58 -2.13 7.99 8.82
CA THR A 58 -1.50 9.31 8.65
C THR A 58 -2.17 10.06 7.50
N PHE A 59 -2.34 9.42 6.34
CA PHE A 59 -3.02 10.03 5.20
C PHE A 59 -4.48 10.39 5.52
N CYS A 60 -5.21 9.52 6.21
CA CYS A 60 -6.60 9.75 6.64
C CYS A 60 -6.71 10.96 7.57
N SER A 61 -5.80 11.07 8.52
CA SER A 61 -5.72 12.18 9.48
C SER A 61 -5.41 13.50 8.79
N GLU A 62 -4.46 13.52 7.85
CA GLU A 62 -4.05 14.73 7.14
C GLU A 62 -5.07 15.19 6.07
N SER A 63 -5.71 14.24 5.38
CA SER A 63 -6.64 14.54 4.28
C SER A 63 -8.10 14.70 4.74
N GLY A 64 -8.44 14.23 5.94
CA GLY A 64 -9.81 14.12 6.42
C GLY A 64 -10.62 12.97 5.77
N TRP A 65 -9.97 12.10 4.98
CA TRP A 65 -10.61 10.99 4.29
C TRP A 65 -10.67 9.77 5.20
N LYS A 66 -11.86 9.23 5.46
CA LYS A 66 -12.01 8.06 6.34
C LYS A 66 -11.86 6.76 5.55
N VAL A 67 -10.85 5.96 5.88
CA VAL A 67 -10.72 4.59 5.35
C VAL A 67 -11.94 3.78 5.80
N ASN A 68 -12.65 3.20 4.85
CA ASN A 68 -13.81 2.37 5.14
C ASN A 68 -13.36 0.94 5.47
N LEU A 69 -12.98 0.71 6.73
CA LEU A 69 -12.50 -0.59 7.21
C LEU A 69 -13.48 -1.75 6.96
N HIS A 70 -14.79 -1.46 6.85
CA HIS A 70 -15.81 -2.47 6.55
C HIS A 70 -15.76 -2.94 5.08
N LYS A 71 -15.22 -2.11 4.18
CA LYS A 71 -14.97 -2.49 2.78
C LYS A 71 -13.52 -2.92 2.54
N SER A 72 -12.60 -2.57 3.42
CA SER A 72 -11.19 -2.95 3.31
C SER A 72 -11.00 -4.43 3.61
N THR A 73 -10.41 -5.16 2.65
CA THR A 73 -10.01 -6.56 2.85
C THR A 73 -8.50 -6.67 2.75
N MET A 74 -7.85 -7.25 3.78
CA MET A 74 -6.45 -7.62 3.71
C MET A 74 -6.34 -9.07 3.26
N MET A 75 -5.68 -9.30 2.12
CA MET A 75 -5.40 -10.63 1.61
C MET A 75 -3.90 -10.90 1.70
N SER A 76 -3.54 -12.03 2.28
CA SER A 76 -2.17 -12.51 2.33
C SER A 76 -2.11 -13.87 1.65
N SER A 77 -1.27 -14.00 0.63
CA SER A 77 -0.98 -15.28 0.01
C SER A 77 0.34 -15.78 0.54
N LYS A 78 0.35 -16.99 1.14
CA LYS A 78 1.59 -17.72 1.32
C LYS A 78 2.02 -18.16 -0.08
N GLY A 79 3.01 -17.45 -0.65
CA GLY A 79 3.71 -17.97 -1.81
C GLY A 79 4.14 -19.40 -1.53
N ILE A 80 3.80 -20.30 -2.45
CA ILE A 80 4.21 -21.72 -2.46
C ILE A 80 5.75 -21.78 -2.44
#